data_AF-U6SMT1-F1
#
_entry.id   AF-U6SMT1-F1
#
_cell.length_a   1.000
_cell.length_b   1.000
_cell.length_c   1.000
_cell.angle_alpha   90.00
_cell.angle_beta   90.00
_cell.angle_gamma   90.00
#
_symmetry.space_group_name_H-M   'P 1'
#
loop_
_entity.id
_entity.type
_entity.pdbx_description
1 polymer ?
#
loop_
_entity_poly.entity_id
_entity_poly.type
_entity_poly.pdbx_seq_one_letter_code
_entity_poly.pdbx_strand_id
1 'polypeptide(L)'
;MQRTMQMVVLAVVALAVIGLGYQMIYNPIGLLTRVLFIAGFVAVIFFLYRLYLAKRFGTPIMPKRQGPSRSQLKKAKRTSTVTKATPSRGPNFFKATNGTSAVKKKAPYPKSAIKKRADHNFTVIEGKKNKKKNRALF
;
A
#
# COMPACT_ATOMS: atom_id res chain seq x y z
N MET A 1 -7.95 16.68 38.86
CA MET A 1 -8.84 16.04 37.87
C MET A 1 -8.19 14.86 37.14
N GLN A 2 -6.98 14.98 36.58
CA GLN A 2 -6.36 13.84 35.86
C GLN A 2 -6.00 12.64 36.76
N ARG A 3 -5.46 12.88 37.97
CA ARG A 3 -5.10 11.80 38.92
C ARG A 3 -6.32 11.04 39.46
N THR A 4 -7.41 11.74 39.73
CA THR A 4 -8.68 11.12 40.17
C THR A 4 -9.28 10.28 39.05
N MET A 5 -9.26 10.77 37.81
CA MET A 5 -9.71 9.99 36.64
C MET A 5 -8.87 8.73 36.42
N GLN A 6 -7.54 8.81 36.61
CA GLN A 6 -6.66 7.63 36.54
C GLN A 6 -6.99 6.59 37.61
N MET A 7 -7.22 7.01 38.86
CA MET A 7 -7.62 6.10 39.94
C MET A 7 -8.99 5.45 39.66
N VAL A 8 -9.96 6.20 39.13
CA VAL A 8 -11.27 5.66 38.77
C VAL A 8 -11.15 4.65 37.63
N VAL A 9 -10.39 4.95 36.58
CA VAL A 9 -10.15 4.00 35.48
C VAL A 9 -9.49 2.73 36.01
N LEU A 10 -8.50 2.85 36.89
CA LEU A 10 -7.83 1.70 37.49
C LEU A 10 -8.79 0.86 38.34
N ALA A 11 -9.65 1.50 39.13
CA ALA A 11 -10.67 0.81 39.91
C ALA A 11 -11.68 0.08 39.02
N VAL A 12 -12.14 0.70 37.94
CA VAL A 12 -13.06 0.08 36.97
C VAL A 12 -12.39 -1.10 36.27
N VAL A 13 -11.13 -0.97 35.87
CA VAL A 13 -10.37 -2.07 35.24
C VAL A 13 -10.18 -3.22 36.23
N ALA A 14 -9.81 -2.93 37.49
CA ALA A 14 -9.66 -3.95 38.52
C ALA A 14 -10.99 -4.70 38.77
N LEU A 15 -12.10 -3.96 38.86
CA LEU A 15 -13.43 -4.55 39.04
C LEU A 15 -13.84 -5.39 37.82
N ALA A 16 -13.51 -4.95 36.60
CA ALA A 16 -13.76 -5.71 35.39
C ALA A 16 -12.98 -7.02 35.36
N VAL A 17 -11.70 -7.01 35.76
CA VAL A 17 -10.88 -8.23 35.85
C VAL A 17 -11.46 -9.21 36.87
N ILE A 18 -11.84 -8.73 38.06
CA ILE A 18 -12.45 -9.56 39.09
C ILE A 18 -13.80 -10.13 38.62
N GLY A 19 -14.65 -9.30 38.03
CA GLY A 19 -15.97 -9.71 37.53
C GLY A 19 -15.87 -10.72 36.40
N LEU A 20 -14.95 -10.52 35.45
CA LEU A 20 -14.69 -11.47 34.37
C LEU A 20 -14.07 -12.77 34.90
N GLY A 21 -13.13 -12.69 35.85
CA GLY A 21 -12.53 -13.85 36.50
C GLY A 21 -13.57 -14.70 37.25
N TYR A 22 -14.45 -14.05 38.00
CA TYR A 22 -15.58 -14.71 38.65
C TYR A 22 -16.48 -15.40 37.63
N GLN A 23 -16.90 -14.68 36.59
CA GLN A 23 -17.78 -15.24 35.57
C GLN A 23 -17.12 -16.40 34.81
N MET A 24 -15.79 -16.38 34.64
CA MET A 24 -15.05 -17.46 34.00
C MET A 24 -14.99 -18.75 34.84
N ILE A 25 -14.96 -18.64 36.17
CA ILE A 25 -14.97 -19.82 37.06
C ILE A 25 -16.39 -20.38 37.19
N TYR A 26 -17.38 -19.52 37.45
CA TYR A 26 -18.72 -19.97 37.79
C TYR A 26 -19.62 -20.19 36.56
N ASN A 27 -19.37 -19.51 35.44
CA ASN A 27 -20.20 -19.58 34.22
C ASN A 27 -19.41 -19.30 32.91
N PRO A 28 -18.38 -20.12 32.60
CA PRO A 28 -17.52 -19.90 31.43
C PRO A 28 -18.29 -19.92 30.10
N ILE A 29 -19.26 -20.83 29.98
CA ILE A 29 -20.10 -20.97 28.77
C ILE A 29 -20.97 -19.72 28.55
N GLY A 30 -21.51 -19.16 29.64
CA GLY A 30 -22.30 -17.93 29.58
C GLY A 30 -21.48 -16.71 29.15
N LEU A 31 -20.21 -16.64 29.55
CA LEU A 31 -19.30 -15.59 29.09
C LEU A 31 -18.98 -15.74 27.59
N LEU A 32 -18.62 -16.96 27.16
CA LEU A 32 -18.26 -17.24 25.77
C LEU A 32 -19.41 -16.96 24.80
N THR A 33 -20.63 -17.39 25.14
CA THR A 33 -21.83 -17.13 24.33
C THR A 33 -22.12 -15.63 24.18
N ARG A 34 -21.96 -14.83 25.24
CA ARG A 34 -22.09 -13.37 25.17
C ARG A 34 -21.04 -12.75 24.25
N VAL A 35 -19.78 -13.15 24.36
CA VAL A 35 -18.68 -12.65 23.50
C VAL A 35 -18.94 -13.02 22.04
N LEU A 36 -19.34 -14.27 21.76
CA LEU A 36 -19.71 -14.72 20.42
C LEU A 36 -20.91 -13.96 19.86
N PHE A 37 -21.92 -13.68 20.68
CA PHE A 37 -23.08 -12.90 20.27
C PHE A 37 -22.69 -11.47 19.89
N ILE A 38 -21.87 -10.80 20.72
CA ILE A 38 -21.36 -9.46 20.42
C ILE A 38 -20.53 -9.47 19.14
N ALA A 39 -19.60 -10.42 19.01
CA ALA A 39 -18.75 -10.55 17.82
C ALA A 39 -19.59 -10.81 16.55
N GLY A 40 -20.58 -11.71 16.65
CA GLY A 40 -21.52 -12.01 15.57
C GLY A 40 -22.37 -10.80 15.20
N PHE A 41 -22.89 -10.07 16.17
CA PHE A 41 -23.68 -8.86 15.96
C PHE A 41 -22.87 -7.77 15.23
N VAL A 42 -21.64 -7.52 15.68
CA VAL A 42 -20.72 -6.58 15.01
C VAL A 42 -20.40 -7.06 13.59
N ALA A 43 -20.16 -8.35 13.39
CA ALA A 43 -19.90 -8.92 12.08
C ALA A 43 -21.09 -8.75 11.11
N VAL A 44 -22.32 -8.94 11.59
CA VAL A 44 -23.54 -8.74 10.81
C VAL A 44 -23.69 -7.27 10.40
N ILE A 45 -23.53 -6.33 11.35
CA ILE A 45 -23.60 -4.89 11.04
C ILE A 45 -22.52 -4.52 10.02
N PHE A 46 -21.28 -4.97 10.24
CA PHE A 46 -20.17 -4.70 9.33
C PHE A 46 -20.43 -5.27 7.93
N PHE A 47 -20.98 -6.48 7.85
CA PHE A 47 -21.33 -7.12 6.58
C PHE A 47 -22.42 -6.33 5.84
N LEU A 48 -23.49 -5.92 6.53
CA LEU A 48 -24.55 -5.10 5.94
C LEU A 48 -24.03 -3.74 5.47
N TYR A 49 -23.22 -3.07 6.30
CA TYR A 49 -22.55 -1.82 5.92
C TYR A 49 -21.69 -2.01 4.66
N ARG A 50 -20.89 -3.08 4.61
CA ARG A 50 -20.03 -3.39 3.47
C ARG A 50 -20.85 -3.71 2.21
N LEU A 51 -21.95 -4.45 2.35
CA LEU A 51 -22.84 -4.80 1.25
C LEU A 51 -23.52 -3.55 0.68
N TYR A 52 -23.99 -2.65 1.54
CA TYR A 52 -24.57 -1.38 1.13
C TYR A 52 -23.56 -0.51 0.36
N LEU A 53 -22.33 -0.39 0.86
CA LEU A 53 -21.26 0.35 0.19
C LEU A 53 -20.89 -0.26 -1.17
N ALA A 54 -20.83 -1.59 -1.26
CA ALA A 54 -20.56 -2.28 -2.51
C ALA A 54 -21.64 -2.00 -3.57
N LYS A 55 -22.92 -1.99 -3.17
CA LYS A 55 -24.05 -1.70 -4.06
C LYS A 55 -24.08 -0.24 -4.51
N ARG A 56 -23.71 0.70 -3.64
CA ARG A 56 -23.80 2.16 -3.93
C ARG A 56 -22.55 2.73 -4.61
N PHE A 57 -21.37 2.25 -4.24
CA PHE A 57 -20.08 2.84 -4.67
C PHE A 57 -19.21 1.89 -5.48
N GLY A 58 -19.69 0.68 -5.80
CA GLY A 58 -18.93 -0.31 -6.57
C GLY A 58 -17.66 -0.81 -5.87
N THR A 59 -17.55 -0.60 -4.55
CA THR A 59 -16.40 -1.07 -3.78
C THR A 59 -16.39 -2.59 -3.74
N PRO A 60 -15.28 -3.26 -4.11
CA PRO A 60 -15.23 -4.71 -4.14
C PRO A 60 -15.40 -5.28 -2.73
N ILE A 61 -16.29 -6.29 -2.59
CA ILE A 61 -16.61 -6.92 -1.31
C ILE A 61 -15.35 -7.53 -0.68
N MET A 62 -14.50 -8.17 -1.49
CA MET A 62 -13.17 -8.62 -1.05
C MET A 62 -12.10 -7.55 -1.26
N PRO A 63 -11.19 -7.35 -0.29
CA PRO A 63 -9.99 -6.55 -0.50
C PRO A 63 -9.17 -7.18 -1.63
N LYS A 64 -9.10 -6.52 -2.78
CA LYS A 64 -8.18 -6.93 -3.85
C LYS A 64 -6.78 -6.81 -3.28
N ARG A 65 -6.02 -7.93 -3.27
CA ARG A 65 -4.58 -7.91 -2.98
C ARG A 65 -3.94 -6.79 -3.82
N GLN A 66 -3.19 -5.90 -3.19
CA GLN A 66 -2.46 -4.80 -3.84
C GLN A 66 -1.30 -5.28 -4.74
N GLY A 67 -1.38 -6.51 -5.25
CA GLY A 67 -0.43 -7.07 -6.18
C GLY A 67 -0.91 -6.90 -7.62
N PRO A 68 0.01 -6.92 -8.60
CA PRO A 68 -0.37 -6.95 -9.99
C PRO A 68 -1.29 -8.15 -10.26
N SER A 69 -2.43 -7.89 -10.90
CA SER A 69 -3.34 -8.93 -11.36
C SER A 69 -2.57 -9.99 -12.15
N ARG A 70 -2.99 -11.27 -12.10
CA ARG A 70 -2.44 -12.35 -12.95
C ARG A 70 -2.35 -11.93 -14.42
N SER A 71 -3.28 -11.11 -14.89
CA SER A 71 -3.28 -10.53 -16.24
C SER A 71 -2.13 -9.53 -16.47
N GLN A 72 -1.83 -8.67 -15.49
CA GLN A 72 -0.72 -7.72 -15.53
C GLN A 72 0.64 -8.43 -15.50
N LEU A 73 0.77 -9.48 -14.68
CA LEU A 73 1.97 -10.33 -14.65
C LEU A 73 2.19 -11.05 -15.99
N LYS A 74 1.13 -11.57 -16.62
CA LYS A 74 1.22 -12.19 -17.95
C LYS A 74 1.64 -11.19 -19.04
N LYS A 75 1.13 -9.96 -18.99
CA LYS A 75 1.53 -8.89 -19.92
C LYS A 75 3.01 -8.50 -19.72
N ALA A 76 3.43 -8.29 -18.48
CA ALA A 76 4.83 -7.95 -18.15
C ALA A 76 5.82 -9.01 -18.62
N LYS A 77 5.51 -10.30 -18.45
CA LYS A 77 6.35 -11.41 -18.95
C LYS A 77 6.53 -11.41 -20.47
N ARG A 78 5.52 -10.97 -21.22
CA ARG A 78 5.59 -10.87 -22.70
C ARG A 78 6.40 -9.66 -23.17
N THR A 79 6.50 -8.61 -22.36
CA THR A 79 7.27 -7.41 -22.70
C THR A 79 8.72 -7.50 -22.25
N SER A 80 9.03 -8.26 -21.18
CA SER A 80 10.39 -8.41 -20.66
C SER A 80 11.35 -9.18 -21.57
N THR A 81 10.83 -9.93 -22.55
CA THR A 81 11.65 -10.69 -23.52
C THR A 81 12.03 -9.86 -24.76
N VAL A 82 11.54 -8.63 -24.91
CA VAL A 82 11.75 -7.81 -26.12
C VAL A 82 12.89 -6.79 -25.96
N THR A 83 13.38 -6.54 -24.74
CA THR A 83 14.40 -5.49 -24.47
C THR A 83 15.77 -6.07 -24.07
N LYS A 84 16.27 -7.05 -24.83
CA LYS A 84 17.70 -7.46 -24.76
C LYS A 84 18.35 -7.47 -26.15
N ALA A 85 18.40 -6.29 -26.76
CA ALA A 85 19.32 -5.89 -27.83
C ALA A 85 19.32 -4.36 -27.73
N THR A 86 20.36 -3.66 -27.30
CA THR A 86 21.78 -3.66 -27.70
C THR A 86 22.56 -2.80 -26.67
N PRO A 87 23.83 -3.08 -26.34
CA PRO A 87 24.71 -2.09 -25.72
C PRO A 87 25.25 -1.19 -26.84
N SER A 88 24.58 -0.06 -27.10
CA SER A 88 25.14 0.98 -27.98
C SER A 88 26.31 1.64 -27.25
N ARG A 89 27.52 1.27 -27.68
CA ARG A 89 28.74 2.03 -27.45
C ARG A 89 28.58 3.41 -28.10
N GLY A 90 28.75 4.48 -27.31
CA GLY A 90 28.82 5.86 -27.78
C GLY A 90 29.86 6.64 -26.95
N PRO A 91 30.54 7.63 -27.54
CA PRO A 91 31.99 7.75 -27.47
C PRO A 91 32.52 8.66 -26.35
N ASN A 92 33.78 8.40 -26.00
CA ASN A 92 34.66 9.17 -25.12
C ASN A 92 34.60 10.67 -25.39
N PHE A 93 34.36 11.47 -24.35
CA PHE A 93 34.71 12.89 -24.33
C PHE A 93 35.06 13.36 -22.90
N PHE A 94 36.32 13.80 -22.77
CA PHE A 94 36.94 14.62 -21.69
C PHE A 94 37.25 13.91 -20.36
N LYS A 95 38.46 13.36 -20.16
CA LYS A 95 39.79 13.96 -19.91
C LYS A 95 40.01 14.35 -18.43
N ALA A 96 41.01 13.66 -17.88
CA ALA A 96 41.61 13.68 -16.55
C ALA A 96 41.90 15.05 -15.93
N THR A 97 41.85 15.09 -14.59
CA THR A 97 42.91 15.71 -13.76
C THR A 97 43.06 14.99 -12.41
N ASN A 98 44.31 14.80 -12.03
CA ASN A 98 44.84 14.10 -10.87
C ASN A 98 44.55 14.82 -9.53
N GLY A 99 44.61 14.11 -8.40
CA GLY A 99 44.73 14.76 -7.09
C GLY A 99 44.46 13.82 -5.91
N THR A 100 45.54 13.38 -5.28
CA THR A 100 45.62 12.47 -4.13
C THR A 100 45.21 13.11 -2.78
N SER A 101 44.74 12.23 -1.87
CA SER A 101 44.92 12.27 -0.39
C SER A 101 43.91 13.00 0.51
N ALA A 102 43.73 12.38 1.69
CA ALA A 102 43.25 12.90 2.99
C ALA A 102 41.76 12.74 3.38
N VAL A 103 41.44 11.55 3.91
CA VAL A 103 41.02 11.27 5.30
C VAL A 103 40.27 12.37 6.11
N LYS A 104 39.12 11.95 6.64
CA LYS A 104 38.33 12.44 7.82
C LYS A 104 37.45 13.69 7.65
N LYS A 105 36.12 13.50 7.71
CA LYS A 105 35.30 13.78 8.91
C LYS A 105 33.79 13.53 8.64
N LYS A 106 33.21 12.69 9.51
CA LYS A 106 31.85 12.70 10.09
C LYS A 106 30.67 13.05 9.17
N ALA A 107 29.87 12.03 8.88
CA ALA A 107 28.55 12.13 8.28
C ALA A 107 27.59 13.02 9.09
N PRO A 108 26.91 13.98 8.45
CA PRO A 108 25.60 14.44 8.88
C PRO A 108 24.54 13.58 8.15
N TYR A 109 23.71 12.91 8.94
CA TYR A 109 22.45 12.25 8.56
C TYR A 109 21.91 12.59 7.15
N PRO A 110 21.65 11.59 6.27
CA PRO A 110 20.84 11.86 5.10
C PRO A 110 19.38 11.99 5.55
N LYS A 111 18.94 13.24 5.73
CA LYS A 111 17.52 13.58 5.71
C LYS A 111 16.91 12.97 4.44
N SER A 112 15.91 12.12 4.63
CA SER A 112 14.88 11.71 3.68
C SER A 112 15.06 12.32 2.28
N ALA A 113 15.74 11.59 1.39
CA ALA A 113 15.72 11.90 -0.02
C ALA A 113 14.32 11.55 -0.55
N ILE A 114 13.39 12.49 -0.41
CA ILE A 114 12.20 12.56 -1.25
C ILE A 114 12.75 12.65 -2.68
N LYS A 115 12.81 11.50 -3.36
CA LYS A 115 13.15 11.42 -4.78
C LYS A 115 12.18 12.34 -5.51
N LYS A 116 12.64 13.53 -5.88
CA LYS A 116 11.97 14.37 -6.88
C LYS A 116 11.80 13.47 -8.10
N ARG A 117 10.54 13.17 -8.45
CA ARG A 117 10.25 12.39 -9.65
C ARG A 117 10.83 13.19 -10.82
N ALA A 118 11.71 12.53 -11.56
CA ALA A 118 12.39 13.08 -12.72
C ALA A 118 11.38 13.73 -13.68
N ASP A 119 11.84 14.79 -14.33
CA ASP A 119 11.13 15.51 -15.39
C ASP A 119 10.31 14.55 -16.26
N HIS A 120 9.02 14.83 -16.32
CA HIS A 120 8.09 14.07 -17.13
C HIS A 120 8.41 14.41 -18.60
N ASN A 121 9.17 13.54 -19.27
CA ASN A 121 9.37 13.64 -20.71
C ASN A 121 8.03 13.37 -21.41
N PHE A 122 7.24 14.42 -21.62
CA PHE A 122 6.15 14.42 -22.58
C PHE A 122 6.77 14.33 -23.98
N THR A 123 6.93 13.11 -24.49
CA THR A 123 7.06 12.97 -25.94
C THR A 123 5.68 13.19 -26.53
N VAL A 124 5.56 14.28 -27.28
CA VAL A 124 4.40 14.50 -28.14
C VAL A 124 4.34 13.31 -29.08
N ILE A 125 3.31 12.49 -28.94
CA ILE A 125 2.97 11.53 -29.99
C ILE A 125 2.42 12.38 -31.13
N GLU A 126 3.32 12.86 -31.99
CA GLU A 126 2.92 13.34 -33.31
C GLU A 126 2.34 12.13 -34.04
N GLY A 127 1.02 11.98 -33.91
CA GLY A 127 0.28 11.12 -34.80
C GLY A 127 0.63 11.50 -36.24
N LYS A 128 0.74 10.50 -37.10
CA LYS A 128 1.01 10.59 -38.54
C LYS A 128 -0.09 11.38 -39.29
N LYS A 129 -0.32 12.65 -38.93
CA LYS A 129 -1.41 13.52 -39.40
C LYS A 129 -1.29 13.79 -40.90
N ASN A 130 -0.06 13.72 -41.44
CA ASN A 130 0.22 13.91 -42.86
C ASN A 130 0.38 12.60 -43.66
N LYS A 131 0.16 11.41 -43.07
CA LYS A 131 0.20 10.17 -43.86
C LYS A 131 -1.12 10.06 -44.65
N LYS A 132 -1.09 10.40 -45.95
CA LYS A 132 -2.20 10.18 -46.87
C LYS A 132 -2.67 8.72 -46.75
N LYS A 133 -3.95 8.54 -46.41
CA LYS A 133 -4.58 7.22 -46.42
C LYS A 133 -4.75 6.86 -47.89
N ASN A 134 -4.10 5.79 -48.36
CA ASN A 134 -4.46 5.17 -49.63
C ASN A 134 -5.86 4.59 -49.46
N ARG A 135 -6.87 5.40 -49.75
CA ARG A 135 -8.25 4.95 -49.94
C ARG A 135 -8.25 4.25 -51.29
N ALA A 136 -8.36 2.92 -51.28
CA ALA A 136 -8.71 2.20 -52.49
C ALA A 136 -10.06 2.75 -52.97
N LEU A 137 -10.11 3.17 -54.24
CA LEU A 137 -11.35 3.47 -54.94
C LEU A 137 -11.91 2.14 -55.44
N PHE A 138 -13.15 1.87 -55.03
CA PHE A 138 -14.14 0.88 -55.49
C PHE A 138 -13.63 -0.49 -55.97
#